data_AF-A0A421JTW7-F1
#
_entry.id   AF-A0A421JTW7-F1
#
_cell.length_a   1.000
_cell.length_b   1.000
_cell.length_c   1.000
_cell.angle_alpha   90.00
_cell.angle_beta   90.00
_cell.angle_gamma   90.00
#
_symmetry.space_group_name_H-M   'P 1'
#
loop_
_entity.id
_entity.type
_entity.pdbx_description
1 polymer ?
#
loop_
_entity_poly.entity_id
_entity_poly.type
_entity_poly.pdbx_seq_one_letter_code
_entity_poly.pdbx_strand_id
1 'polypeptide(L)'
;MSNILSVFNPPPSRTIPDSELDRTLAMVGGFYLNSPNQFKDKTGKIDLVKHPLWWQRSVRGAGIVLFGFGAYRAGEVIQILLQDKFD
;
A
#
# COMPACT_ATOMS: atom_id res chain seq x y z
N MET A 1 -29.51 -14.35 -8.92
CA MET A 1 -29.68 -14.98 -7.58
C MET A 1 -28.30 -15.11 -6.96
N SER A 2 -28.02 -14.39 -5.87
CA SER A 2 -26.72 -14.39 -5.19
C SER A 2 -26.66 -15.57 -4.23
N ASN A 3 -25.62 -16.41 -4.31
CA ASN A 3 -25.48 -17.61 -3.50
C ASN A 3 -24.34 -17.42 -2.49
N ILE A 4 -24.55 -17.70 -1.21
CA ILE A 4 -23.54 -17.50 -0.16
C ILE A 4 -22.26 -18.34 -0.39
N LEU A 5 -22.38 -19.43 -1.15
CA LEU A 5 -21.25 -20.23 -1.63
C LEU A 5 -20.29 -19.45 -2.54
N SER A 6 -20.75 -18.39 -3.22
CA SER A 6 -19.88 -17.54 -4.06
C SER A 6 -19.04 -16.55 -3.26
N VAL A 7 -19.26 -16.43 -1.94
CA VAL A 7 -18.40 -15.63 -1.05
C VAL A 7 -17.09 -16.37 -0.76
N PHE A 8 -17.13 -17.70 -0.72
CA PHE A 8 -15.97 -18.56 -0.47
C PHE A 8 -15.28 -19.03 -1.75
N ASN A 9 -15.90 -18.79 -2.91
CA ASN A 9 -15.30 -19.08 -4.19
C ASN A 9 -14.71 -17.78 -4.74
N PRO A 10 -13.40 -17.55 -4.60
CA PRO A 10 -12.80 -16.30 -5.07
C PRO A 10 -13.09 -16.15 -6.58
N PRO A 11 -13.35 -14.92 -7.04
CA PRO A 11 -13.56 -14.69 -8.46
C PRO A 11 -12.34 -15.19 -9.25
N PRO A 12 -12.54 -15.72 -10.47
CA PRO A 12 -11.45 -16.22 -11.30
C PRO A 12 -10.38 -15.14 -11.43
N SER A 13 -9.12 -15.55 -11.26
CA SER A 13 -7.97 -14.65 -11.35
C SER A 13 -7.98 -13.96 -12.71
N ARG A 14 -8.43 -12.71 -12.74
CA ARG A 14 -8.31 -11.87 -13.93
C ARG A 14 -6.91 -11.30 -14.00
N THR A 15 -6.38 -11.16 -15.21
CA THR A 15 -5.16 -10.38 -15.45
C THR A 15 -5.47 -8.93 -15.10
N ILE A 16 -4.97 -8.50 -13.95
CA ILE A 16 -5.04 -7.11 -13.50
C ILE A 16 -4.07 -6.34 -14.39
N PRO A 17 -4.52 -5.39 -15.22
CA PRO A 17 -3.61 -4.58 -16.02
C PRO A 17 -2.66 -3.82 -15.08
N ASP A 18 -1.40 -3.60 -15.49
CA ASP A 18 -0.38 -2.92 -14.66
C ASP A 18 -0.81 -1.53 -14.16
N SER A 19 -1.87 -0.96 -14.74
CA SER A 19 -2.51 0.28 -14.33
C SER A 19 -3.40 0.17 -13.07
N GLU A 20 -3.82 -1.02 -12.66
CA GLU A 20 -4.73 -1.21 -11.52
C GLU A 20 -4.00 -1.41 -10.17
N LEU A 21 -2.72 -1.81 -10.19
CA LEU A 21 -1.86 -1.81 -8.99
C LEU A 21 -0.83 -0.69 -9.10
N ASP A 22 -1.32 0.54 -8.96
CA ASP A 22 -0.55 1.75 -9.15
C ASP A 22 0.62 1.78 -8.14
N ARG A 23 1.85 1.57 -8.62
CA ARG A 23 3.09 1.61 -7.82
C ARG A 23 3.20 2.96 -7.09
N THR A 24 2.65 4.00 -7.71
CA THR A 24 2.49 5.34 -7.16
C THR A 24 1.61 5.32 -5.91
N LEU A 25 0.48 4.59 -5.95
CA LEU A 25 -0.40 4.44 -4.79
C LEU A 25 0.27 3.68 -3.66
N ALA A 26 1.07 2.64 -3.96
CA ALA A 26 1.82 1.91 -2.94
C ALA A 26 2.88 2.81 -2.25
N MET A 27 3.60 3.63 -3.02
CA MET A 27 4.57 4.58 -2.47
C MET A 27 3.90 5.71 -1.69
N VAL A 28 2.91 6.39 -2.28
CA VAL A 28 2.22 7.53 -1.65
C VAL A 28 1.44 7.06 -0.42
N GLY A 29 0.69 5.96 -0.55
CA GLY A 29 -0.05 5.34 0.54
C GLY A 29 0.87 4.84 1.64
N GLY A 30 1.98 4.17 1.28
CA GLY A 30 2.99 3.72 2.24
C GLY A 30 3.62 4.88 3.02
N PHE A 31 3.99 5.96 2.32
CA PHE A 31 4.52 7.17 2.94
C PHE A 31 3.51 7.85 3.86
N TYR A 32 2.25 7.97 3.42
CA TYR A 32 1.17 8.55 4.21
C TYR A 32 0.93 7.75 5.51
N LEU A 33 0.84 6.42 5.42
CA LEU A 33 0.64 5.54 6.57
C LEU A 33 1.85 5.50 7.53
N ASN A 34 3.05 5.75 7.03
CA ASN A 34 4.24 5.90 7.89
C ASN A 34 4.21 7.21 8.70
N SER A 35 3.52 8.24 8.19
CA SER A 35 3.35 9.50 8.91
C SER A 35 2.50 9.34 10.18
N PRO A 36 2.51 10.29 11.12
CA PRO A 36 1.58 10.32 12.24
C PRO A 36 0.23 10.96 11.90
N ASN A 37 0.05 11.52 10.70
CA ASN A 37 -1.07 12.43 10.43
C ASN A 37 -2.44 11.77 10.53
N GLN A 38 -2.56 10.51 10.14
CA GLN A 38 -3.81 9.75 10.22
C GLN A 38 -4.30 9.50 11.66
N PHE A 39 -3.46 9.74 12.66
CA PHE A 39 -3.81 9.58 14.08
C PHE A 39 -4.05 10.90 14.81
N LYS A 40 -3.84 12.04 14.13
CA LYS A 40 -4.02 13.36 14.73
C LYS A 40 -5.48 13.77 14.61
N ASP A 41 -6.02 14.31 15.69
CA ASP A 41 -7.33 14.96 15.69
C ASP A 41 -7.23 16.38 15.06
N LYS A 42 -8.36 17.08 14.91
CA LYS A 42 -8.44 18.47 14.41
C LYS A 42 -7.55 19.46 15.17
N THR A 43 -7.18 19.12 16.41
CA THR A 43 -6.28 19.90 17.28
C THR A 43 -4.80 19.53 17.12
N GLY A 44 -4.47 18.58 16.25
CA GLY A 44 -3.11 18.09 16.00
C GLY A 44 -2.58 17.11 17.06
N LYS A 45 -3.37 16.79 18.09
CA LYS A 45 -3.01 15.85 19.15
C LYS A 45 -3.41 14.42 18.79
N ILE A 46 -2.62 13.46 19.27
CA ILE A 46 -2.91 12.02 19.12
C ILE A 46 -3.59 11.54 20.40
N ASP A 47 -4.79 11.00 20.26
CA ASP A 47 -5.51 10.35 21.36
C ASP A 47 -5.05 8.89 21.49
N LEU A 48 -4.30 8.58 22.55
CA LEU A 48 -3.76 7.24 22.80
C LEU A 48 -4.82 6.22 23.24
N VAL A 49 -6.00 6.69 23.67
CA VAL A 49 -7.14 5.81 24.00
C VAL A 49 -7.80 5.32 22.70
N LYS A 50 -7.99 6.22 21.73
CA LYS A 50 -8.53 5.87 20.40
C LYS A 50 -7.50 5.15 19.53
N HIS A 51 -6.22 5.52 19.66
CA HIS A 51 -5.13 4.99 18.85
C HIS A 51 -4.01 4.49 19.76
N PRO A 52 -4.12 3.28 20.32
CA PRO A 52 -3.08 2.72 21.18
C PRO A 52 -1.76 2.53 20.42
N LEU A 53 -0.64 2.56 21.14
CA LEU A 53 0.70 2.54 20.56
C LEU A 53 0.97 1.31 19.67
N TRP A 54 0.44 0.14 20.03
CA TRP A 54 0.60 -1.06 19.22
C TRP A 54 -0.06 -0.90 17.83
N TRP A 55 -1.26 -0.30 17.78
CA TRP A 55 -1.97 -0.05 16.53
C TRP A 55 -1.22 0.97 15.66
N GLN A 56 -0.73 2.05 16.26
CA GLN A 56 0.08 3.04 15.54
C GLN A 56 1.31 2.40 14.91
N ARG A 57 2.00 1.51 15.64
CA ARG A 57 3.18 0.78 15.15
C ARG A 57 2.82 -0.19 14.02
N SER A 58 1.71 -0.90 14.12
CA SER A 58 1.24 -1.81 13.06
C SER A 58 0.96 -1.07 11.75
N VAL A 59 0.22 0.05 11.80
CA VAL A 59 -0.09 0.85 10.61
C VAL A 59 1.17 1.45 9.99
N ARG A 60 2.09 1.98 10.80
CA ARG A 60 3.37 2.47 10.30
C ARG A 60 4.22 1.37 9.68
N GLY A 61 4.25 0.20 10.30
CA GLY A 61 4.91 -1.00 9.74
C GLY A 61 4.35 -1.38 8.38
N ALA A 62 3.02 -1.41 8.25
CA ALA A 62 2.35 -1.64 6.97
C ALA A 62 2.71 -0.56 5.94
N GLY A 63 2.80 0.71 6.36
CA GLY A 63 3.23 1.82 5.53
C GLY A 63 4.66 1.64 4.98
N ILE A 64 5.61 1.21 5.81
CA ILE A 64 6.98 0.91 5.39
C ILE A 64 7.01 -0.23 4.37
N VAL A 65 6.25 -1.30 4.59
CA VAL A 65 6.18 -2.44 3.66
C VAL A 65 5.60 -1.99 2.31
N LEU A 66 4.51 -1.22 2.32
CA LEU A 66 3.90 -0.66 1.11
C LEU A 66 4.86 0.26 0.34
N PHE A 67 5.55 1.14 1.06
CA PHE A 67 6.53 2.02 0.47
C PHE A 67 7.70 1.25 -0.14
N GLY A 68 8.24 0.27 0.60
CA GLY A 68 9.32 -0.60 0.12
C GLY A 68 8.90 -1.42 -1.10
N PHE A 69 7.67 -1.94 -1.12
CA PHE A 69 7.11 -2.65 -2.27
C PHE A 69 6.99 -1.74 -3.50
N GLY A 70 6.48 -0.52 -3.33
CA GLY A 70 6.40 0.47 -4.41
C GLY A 70 7.79 0.83 -4.96
N ALA A 71 8.77 1.05 -4.08
CA ALA A 71 10.16 1.34 -4.46
C ALA A 71 10.83 0.16 -5.18
N TYR A 72 10.63 -1.06 -4.71
CA TYR A 72 11.12 -2.28 -5.36
C TYR A 72 10.60 -2.39 -6.79
N ARG A 73 9.28 -2.22 -6.97
CA ARG A 73 8.67 -2.19 -8.29
C ARG A 73 9.20 -1.05 -9.17
N ALA A 74 9.44 0.14 -8.62
CA ALA A 74 10.03 1.24 -9.38
C ALA A 74 11.45 0.90 -9.88
N GLY A 75 12.25 0.22 -9.05
CA GLY A 75 13.57 -0.27 -9.42
C GLY A 75 13.55 -1.27 -10.58
N GLU A 76 12.60 -2.21 -10.61
CA GLU A 76 12.44 -3.15 -11.73
C GLU A 76 12.24 -2.43 -13.07
N VAL A 77 11.44 -1.35 -13.10
CA VAL A 77 11.22 -0.57 -14.33
C VAL A 77 12.46 0.18 -14.76
N ILE A 78 13.20 0.77 -13.82
CA ILE A 78 14.44 1.49 -14.13
C ILE A 78 15.49 0.53 -14.72
N GLN A 79 15.61 -0.68 -14.18
CA GLN A 79 16.52 -1.69 -14.71
C GLN A 79 16.18 -2.09 -16.16
N ILE A 80 14.89 -2.31 -16.45
CA ILE A 80 14.42 -2.60 -17.81
C ILE A 80 14.75 -1.45 -18.77
N LEU A 81 14.46 -0.21 -18.37
CA LEU A 81 14.73 0.98 -19.19
C LEU A 81 16.22 1.24 -19.41
N LEU A 82 17.06 0.95 -18.42
CA LEU A 82 18.52 1.07 -18.56
C LEU A 82 19.05 0.00 -19.51
N GLN A 83 18.58 -1.23 -19.39
CA GLN A 83 19.01 -2.32 -20.28
C GLN A 83 18.64 -2.03 -21.74
N ASP A 84 17.41 -1.57 -21.99
CA ASP A 84 16.93 -1.16 -23.34
C ASP A 84 17.71 0.05 -23.92
N LYS A 85 18.34 0.86 -23.07
CA LYS A 85 19.12 2.03 -23.52
C LYS A 85 20.58 1.67 -23.88
N PHE A 86 21.09 0.55 -23.39
CA PHE A 86 22.48 0.12 -23.58
C PHE A 86 22.64 -1.11 -24.48
N ASP A 87 21.53 -1.70 -24.93
CA ASP A 87 21.45 -2.64 -26.06
C ASP A 87 21.23 -1.88 -27.39
#